data_AF-A0A355GE03-F1
#
_entry.id   AF-A0A355GE03-F1
#
_cell.length_a   1.000
_cell.length_b   1.000
_cell.length_c   1.000
_cell.angle_alpha   90.00
_cell.angle_beta   90.00
_cell.angle_gamma   90.00
#
_symmetry.space_group_name_H-M   'P 1'
#
loop_
_entity.id
_entity.type
_entity.pdbx_description
1 polymer ?
#
loop_
_entity_poly.entity_id
_entity_poly.type
_entity_poly.pdbx_seq_one_letter_code
_entity_poly.pdbx_strand_id
1 'polypeptide(L)'
;KYYTALRLAIADQDVGMITTANPSTLLHLAQFADQQRESLIRDIADGRLTGAAQLEPAILKTLQPKLKRKNRARARELERIVARTGHLYPRDFWPGLSLLAVWMGGSAGAYLSQLAPYYGTPPVRDHGLSASEGRMTIPLESGTSTGVLD
;
A
#
# COMPACT_ATOMS: atom_id res chain seq x y z
N LYS A 1 11.77 6.27 2.30
CA LYS A 1 10.77 5.45 3.04
C LYS A 1 9.71 4.83 2.13
N TYR A 2 8.86 5.61 1.44
CA TYR A 2 7.73 5.07 0.63
C TYR A 2 8.18 4.12 -0.48
N TYR A 3 9.21 4.48 -1.24
CA TYR A 3 9.77 3.61 -2.29
C TYR A 3 10.17 2.24 -1.74
N THR A 4 10.91 2.22 -0.63
CA THR A 4 11.35 0.98 0.03
C THR A 4 10.17 0.12 0.46
N ALA A 5 9.13 0.72 1.06
CA ALA A 5 7.93 0.00 1.47
C ALA A 5 7.20 -0.61 0.27
N LEU A 6 7.01 0.16 -0.81
CA LEU A 6 6.39 -0.33 -2.05
C LEU A 6 7.21 -1.42 -2.72
N ARG A 7 8.54 -1.26 -2.83
CA ARG A 7 9.43 -2.30 -3.37
C ARG A 7 9.31 -3.61 -2.60
N LEU A 8 9.19 -3.56 -1.28
CA LEU A 8 9.02 -4.76 -0.47
C LEU A 8 7.62 -5.38 -0.65
N ALA A 9 6.58 -4.55 -0.68
CA ALA A 9 5.19 -5.01 -0.74
C ALA A 9 4.75 -5.50 -2.13
N ILE A 10 5.10 -4.79 -3.20
CA ILE A 10 4.70 -5.12 -4.59
C ILE A 10 5.40 -6.40 -5.10
N ALA A 11 6.53 -6.76 -4.50
CA ALA A 11 7.24 -8.00 -4.80
C ALA A 11 6.41 -9.26 -4.46
N ASP A 12 5.38 -9.11 -3.62
CA ASP A 12 4.37 -10.11 -3.32
C ASP A 12 3.03 -9.74 -3.98
N GLN A 13 2.30 -10.74 -4.46
CA GLN A 13 0.96 -10.56 -5.01
C GLN A 13 -0.13 -10.75 -3.93
N ASP A 14 0.23 -11.42 -2.83
CA ASP A 14 -0.69 -11.91 -1.80
C ASP A 14 -0.87 -10.87 -0.68
N VAL A 15 -1.35 -9.69 -1.04
CA VAL A 15 -1.74 -8.64 -0.07
C VAL A 15 -3.26 -8.56 0.01
N GLY A 16 -3.81 -9.08 1.11
CA GLY A 16 -5.27 -9.08 1.35
C GLY A 16 -5.80 -7.84 2.07
N MET A 17 -4.95 -7.11 2.79
CA MET A 17 -5.35 -5.95 3.58
C MET A 17 -4.27 -4.87 3.58
N ILE A 18 -4.69 -3.61 3.49
CA ILE A 18 -3.82 -2.46 3.70
C ILE A 18 -4.37 -1.64 4.87
N THR A 19 -3.49 -1.27 5.79
CA THR A 19 -3.83 -0.41 6.93
C THR A 19 -2.97 0.85 6.96
N THR A 20 -3.61 1.99 7.18
CA THR A 20 -2.96 3.26 7.45
C THR A 20 -3.96 4.18 8.16
N ALA A 21 -3.47 5.14 8.93
CA ALA A 21 -4.34 6.03 9.67
C ALA A 21 -5.22 6.88 8.72
N ASN A 22 -4.60 7.59 7.76
CA ASN A 22 -5.33 8.51 6.88
C ASN A 22 -5.41 7.95 5.44
N PRO A 23 -6.61 7.90 4.82
CA PRO A 23 -6.79 7.47 3.42
C PRO A 23 -5.97 8.27 2.40
N SER A 24 -5.62 9.53 2.69
CA SER A 24 -4.71 10.31 1.82
C SER A 24 -3.34 9.66 1.64
N THR A 25 -2.89 8.85 2.61
CA THR A 25 -1.65 8.07 2.51
C THR A 25 -1.77 7.00 1.42
N LEU A 26 -2.94 6.37 1.29
CA LEU A 26 -3.19 5.39 0.23
C LEU A 26 -3.18 6.07 -1.14
N LEU A 27 -3.82 7.22 -1.27
CA LEU A 27 -3.81 8.00 -2.51
C LEU A 27 -2.37 8.31 -2.95
N HIS A 28 -1.55 8.85 -2.03
CA HIS A 28 -0.15 9.14 -2.29
C HIS A 28 0.64 7.88 -2.65
N LEU A 29 0.45 6.77 -1.93
CA LEU A 29 1.15 5.51 -2.23
C LEU A 29 0.82 4.97 -3.62
N ALA A 30 -0.45 5.01 -4.04
CA ALA A 30 -0.86 4.52 -5.35
C ALA A 30 -0.30 5.40 -6.49
N GLN A 31 -0.39 6.72 -6.35
CA GLN A 31 0.18 7.66 -7.32
C GLN A 31 1.70 7.54 -7.40
N PHE A 32 2.37 7.42 -6.25
CA PHE A 32 3.82 7.27 -6.20
C PHE A 32 4.29 5.93 -6.77
N ALA A 33 3.52 4.84 -6.58
CA ALA A 33 3.80 3.55 -7.19
C ALA A 33 3.79 3.64 -8.72
N ASP A 34 2.78 4.29 -9.29
CA ASP A 34 2.69 4.47 -10.75
C ASP A 34 3.80 5.39 -11.29
N GLN A 35 4.09 6.49 -10.61
CA GLN A 35 5.19 7.40 -10.96
C GLN A 35 6.56 6.70 -10.95
N GLN A 36 6.75 5.72 -10.07
CA GLN A 36 8.02 4.99 -9.90
C GLN A 36 8.00 3.58 -10.51
N ARG A 37 6.99 3.25 -11.34
CA ARG A 37 6.71 1.89 -11.81
C ARG A 37 7.92 1.20 -12.45
N GLU A 38 8.67 1.91 -13.29
CA GLU A 38 9.81 1.35 -14.02
C GLU A 38 10.93 0.93 -13.07
N SER A 39 11.27 1.79 -12.12
CA SER A 39 12.29 1.51 -11.10
C SER A 39 11.83 0.38 -10.17
N LEU A 40 10.57 0.38 -9.74
CA LEU A 40 10.01 -0.64 -8.87
C LEU A 40 10.06 -2.02 -9.53
N ILE A 41 9.61 -2.13 -10.78
CA ILE A 41 9.61 -3.36 -11.57
C ILE A 41 11.05 -3.87 -11.77
N ARG A 42 11.98 -2.99 -12.17
CA ARG A 42 13.40 -3.32 -12.34
C ARG A 42 14.03 -3.83 -11.05
N ASP A 43 13.78 -3.16 -9.94
CA ASP A 43 14.32 -3.53 -8.63
C ASP A 43 13.77 -4.86 -8.11
N ILE A 44 12.51 -5.19 -8.44
CA ILE A 44 11.93 -6.51 -8.16
C ILE A 44 12.61 -7.58 -9.04
N ALA A 45 12.83 -7.30 -10.32
CA ALA A 45 13.51 -8.23 -11.23
C ALA A 45 14.94 -8.53 -10.79
N ASP A 46 15.69 -7.51 -10.37
CA ASP A 46 17.12 -7.58 -10.11
C ASP A 46 17.50 -7.80 -8.66
N GLY A 47 16.53 -7.74 -7.74
CA GLY A 47 16.78 -7.86 -6.31
C GLY A 47 17.53 -6.66 -5.75
N ARG A 48 17.23 -5.47 -6.28
CA ARG A 48 17.87 -4.19 -5.95
C ARG A 48 16.92 -3.27 -5.22
N LEU A 49 17.45 -2.12 -4.78
CA LEU A 49 16.69 -1.03 -4.20
C LEU A 49 17.25 0.30 -4.69
N THR A 50 16.47 0.99 -5.50
CA THR A 50 16.74 2.37 -5.91
C THR A 50 16.81 3.24 -4.65
N GLY A 51 17.88 4.01 -4.57
CA GLY A 51 18.18 4.83 -3.40
C GLY A 51 18.78 4.09 -2.21
N ALA A 52 19.26 2.85 -2.37
CA ALA A 52 19.94 2.12 -1.30
C ALA A 52 21.12 2.88 -0.67
N ALA A 53 21.81 3.71 -1.45
CA ALA A 53 22.94 4.51 -0.98
C ALA A 53 22.56 5.63 0.01
N GLN A 54 21.29 6.04 0.05
CA GLN A 54 20.82 7.05 1.01
C GLN A 54 20.30 6.44 2.32
N LEU A 55 20.24 5.11 2.42
CA LEU A 55 19.86 4.43 3.65
C LEU A 55 21.05 4.29 4.59
N GLU A 56 20.79 4.42 5.88
CA GLU A 56 21.76 4.06 6.90
C GLU A 56 22.21 2.58 6.72
N PRO A 57 23.52 2.28 6.81
CA PRO A 57 24.04 0.94 6.56
C PRO A 57 23.36 -0.15 7.41
N ALA A 58 23.00 0.16 8.66
CA ALA A 58 22.29 -0.76 9.55
C ALA A 58 20.90 -1.14 9.03
N ILE A 59 20.14 -0.17 8.50
CA ILE A 59 18.82 -0.41 7.91
C ILE A 59 18.96 -1.25 6.64
N LEU A 60 19.91 -0.89 5.75
CA LEU A 60 20.12 -1.63 4.52
C LEU A 60 20.51 -3.09 4.79
N LYS A 61 21.35 -3.34 5.79
CA LYS A 61 21.74 -4.69 6.23
C LYS A 61 20.51 -5.51 6.67
N THR A 62 19.60 -4.90 7.42
CA THR A 62 18.34 -5.55 7.88
C THR A 62 17.40 -5.86 6.72
N LEU A 63 17.30 -4.99 5.72
CA LEU A 63 16.43 -5.19 4.56
C LEU A 63 17.01 -6.14 3.50
N GLN A 64 18.32 -6.31 3.49
CA GLN A 64 19.06 -7.03 2.45
C GLN A 64 18.52 -8.45 2.16
N PRO A 65 18.16 -9.28 3.16
CA PRO A 65 17.62 -10.63 2.90
C PRO A 65 16.31 -10.59 2.11
N LYS A 66 15.46 -9.58 2.34
CA LYS A 66 14.18 -9.40 1.62
C LYS A 66 14.37 -8.81 0.22
N LEU A 67 15.41 -8.01 0.03
CA LEU A 67 15.69 -7.34 -1.24
C LEU A 67 16.42 -8.24 -2.25
N LYS A 68 17.40 -9.03 -1.80
CA LYS A 68 18.29 -9.82 -2.68
C LYS A 68 17.57 -10.88 -3.53
N ARG A 69 16.35 -11.29 -3.16
CA ARG A 69 15.57 -12.24 -3.96
C ARG A 69 15.11 -11.58 -5.26
N LYS A 70 15.76 -11.97 -6.36
CA LYS A 70 15.34 -11.64 -7.72
C LYS A 70 14.00 -12.30 -8.03
N ASN A 71 13.03 -11.52 -8.52
CA ASN A 71 11.71 -12.04 -8.89
C ASN A 71 11.30 -11.58 -10.29
N ARG A 72 11.98 -12.13 -11.31
CA ARG A 72 11.69 -11.82 -12.72
C ARG A 72 10.30 -12.24 -13.17
N ALA A 73 9.75 -13.30 -12.56
CA ALA A 73 8.38 -13.75 -12.87
C ALA A 73 7.35 -12.68 -12.46
N ARG A 74 7.46 -12.17 -11.22
CA ARG A 74 6.63 -11.07 -10.74
C ARG A 74 6.86 -9.79 -11.53
N ALA A 75 8.10 -9.42 -11.83
CA ALA A 75 8.38 -8.24 -12.65
C ALA A 75 7.67 -8.29 -14.02
N ARG A 76 7.73 -9.43 -14.72
CA ARG A 76 7.01 -9.64 -16.00
C ARG A 76 5.49 -9.54 -15.86
N GLU A 77 4.94 -9.97 -14.74
CA GLU A 77 3.51 -9.82 -14.45
C GLU A 77 3.13 -8.35 -14.30
N LEU A 78 3.91 -7.58 -13.54
CA LEU A 78 3.72 -6.14 -13.37
C LEU A 78 3.89 -5.39 -14.70
N GLU A 79 4.86 -5.76 -15.53
CA GLU A 79 5.02 -5.22 -16.89
C GLU A 79 3.77 -5.48 -17.75
N ARG A 80 3.20 -6.69 -17.67
CA ARG A 80 1.94 -7.03 -18.36
C ARG A 80 0.76 -6.19 -17.85
N ILE A 81 0.69 -5.93 -16.55
CA ILE A 81 -0.31 -5.03 -15.98
C ILE A 81 -0.17 -3.64 -16.58
N VAL A 82 1.03 -3.05 -16.53
CA VAL A 82 1.29 -1.70 -17.06
C VAL A 82 1.00 -1.63 -18.56
N ALA A 83 1.39 -2.64 -19.34
CA ALA A 83 1.11 -2.70 -20.77
C ALA A 83 -0.39 -2.74 -21.09
N ARG A 84 -1.19 -3.39 -20.23
CA ARG A 84 -2.65 -3.51 -20.40
C ARG A 84 -3.42 -2.27 -19.95
N THR A 85 -3.02 -1.66 -18.83
CA THR A 85 -3.81 -0.60 -18.17
C THR A 85 -3.23 0.80 -18.35
N GLY A 86 -1.97 0.91 -18.80
CA GLY A 86 -1.21 2.16 -18.81
C GLY A 86 -0.68 2.59 -17.45
N HIS A 87 -0.98 1.84 -16.37
CA HIS A 87 -0.71 2.23 -14.98
C HIS A 87 -0.27 1.06 -14.08
N LEU A 88 0.47 1.37 -13.02
CA LEU A 88 0.78 0.43 -11.94
C LEU A 88 -0.06 0.78 -10.70
N TYR A 89 -1.32 0.34 -10.66
CA TYR A 89 -2.25 0.61 -9.54
C TYR A 89 -2.53 -0.61 -8.65
N PRO A 90 -2.74 -0.41 -7.34
CA PRO A 90 -2.98 -1.48 -6.36
C PRO A 90 -4.04 -2.49 -6.76
N ARG A 91 -5.16 -2.06 -7.33
CA ARG A 91 -6.26 -2.94 -7.75
C ARG A 91 -5.85 -3.98 -8.79
N ASP A 92 -4.81 -3.69 -9.57
CA ASP A 92 -4.32 -4.60 -10.62
C ASP A 92 -3.18 -5.49 -10.13
N PHE A 93 -2.26 -4.95 -9.31
CA PHE A 93 -1.11 -5.73 -8.84
C PHE A 93 -1.36 -6.52 -7.55
N TRP A 94 -2.41 -6.23 -6.78
CA TRP A 94 -2.86 -7.04 -5.65
C TRP A 94 -4.27 -7.57 -5.91
N PRO A 95 -4.41 -8.64 -6.72
CA PRO A 95 -5.73 -9.19 -7.07
C PRO A 95 -6.48 -9.76 -5.86
N GLY A 96 -5.78 -10.10 -4.78
CA GLY A 96 -6.36 -10.59 -3.52
C GLY A 96 -6.75 -9.50 -2.52
N LEU A 97 -6.58 -8.21 -2.84
CA LEU A 97 -6.87 -7.12 -1.92
C LEU A 97 -8.37 -7.05 -1.59
N SER A 98 -8.72 -7.39 -0.35
CA SER A 98 -10.10 -7.53 0.10
C SER A 98 -10.50 -6.51 1.17
N LEU A 99 -9.56 -5.73 1.71
CA LEU A 99 -9.88 -4.76 2.77
C LEU A 99 -8.93 -3.55 2.81
N LEU A 100 -9.52 -2.36 2.94
CA LEU A 100 -8.81 -1.13 3.32
C LEU A 100 -9.19 -0.75 4.75
N ALA A 101 -8.21 -0.70 5.67
CA ALA A 101 -8.42 -0.29 7.04
C ALA A 101 -7.85 1.13 7.25
N VAL A 102 -8.72 2.14 7.35
CA VAL A 102 -8.35 3.57 7.45
C VAL A 102 -9.36 4.35 8.29
N TRP A 103 -8.96 5.45 8.92
CA TRP A 103 -9.94 6.37 9.51
C TRP A 103 -10.87 6.92 8.44
N MET A 104 -12.17 6.90 8.74
CA MET A 104 -13.24 7.41 7.89
C MET A 104 -13.92 8.64 8.50
N GLY A 105 -13.78 8.85 9.81
CA GLY A 105 -14.34 10.00 10.52
C GLY A 105 -13.66 11.34 10.19
N GLY A 106 -14.40 12.43 10.39
CA GLY A 106 -13.88 13.80 10.23
C GLY A 106 -13.37 14.10 8.81
N SER A 107 -12.25 14.83 8.71
CA SER A 107 -11.67 15.23 7.42
C SER A 107 -11.09 14.06 6.61
N ALA A 108 -10.86 12.90 7.23
CA ALA A 108 -10.36 11.71 6.54
C ALA A 108 -11.38 11.17 5.51
N GLY A 109 -12.68 11.26 5.82
CA GLY A 109 -13.76 10.78 4.96
C GLY A 109 -13.77 11.40 3.56
N ALA A 110 -13.26 12.63 3.41
CA ALA A 110 -13.21 13.35 2.13
C ALA A 110 -12.32 12.68 1.07
N TYR A 111 -11.41 11.78 1.45
CA TYR A 111 -10.52 11.08 0.52
C TYR A 111 -11.05 9.71 0.07
N LEU A 112 -12.10 9.18 0.71
CA LEU A 112 -12.56 7.80 0.46
C LEU A 112 -13.01 7.57 -0.97
N SER A 113 -13.78 8.51 -1.53
CA SER A 113 -14.25 8.44 -2.92
C SER A 113 -13.11 8.47 -3.94
N GLN A 114 -11.97 9.05 -3.58
CA GLN A 114 -10.79 9.17 -4.44
C GLN A 114 -9.96 7.88 -4.49
N LEU A 115 -10.22 6.91 -3.60
CA LEU A 115 -9.48 5.64 -3.57
C LEU A 115 -9.93 4.67 -4.66
N ALA A 116 -11.19 4.76 -5.11
CA ALA A 116 -11.79 3.79 -6.02
C ALA A 116 -11.02 3.59 -7.34
N PRO A 117 -10.51 4.66 -8.01
CA PRO A 117 -9.69 4.50 -9.21
C PRO A 117 -8.41 3.69 -9.00
N TYR A 118 -7.85 3.66 -7.79
CA TYR A 118 -6.55 3.05 -7.51
C TYR A 118 -6.67 1.67 -6.86
N TYR A 119 -7.63 1.51 -5.95
CA TYR A 119 -7.80 0.32 -5.12
C TYR A 119 -9.01 -0.52 -5.51
N GLY A 120 -9.84 -0.05 -6.45
CA GLY A 120 -11.13 -0.66 -6.75
C GLY A 120 -12.12 -0.40 -5.62
N THR A 121 -13.06 -1.30 -5.41
CA THR A 121 -14.11 -1.15 -4.38
C THR A 121 -14.07 -2.25 -3.31
N PRO A 122 -12.91 -2.58 -2.70
CA PRO A 122 -12.92 -3.45 -1.53
C PRO A 122 -13.64 -2.74 -0.37
N PRO A 123 -14.23 -3.49 0.56
CA PRO A 123 -14.75 -2.92 1.80
C PRO A 123 -13.71 -2.02 2.49
N VAL A 124 -14.19 -0.89 3.01
CA VAL A 124 -13.39 0.01 3.84
C VAL A 124 -13.85 -0.13 5.30
N ARG A 125 -12.90 -0.33 6.21
CA ARG A 125 -13.14 -0.46 7.66
C ARG A 125 -12.43 0.66 8.40
N ASP A 126 -13.16 1.33 9.27
CA ASP A 126 -12.55 2.24 10.24
C ASP A 126 -11.93 1.39 11.35
N HIS A 127 -10.68 1.67 11.70
CA HIS A 127 -9.98 0.93 12.74
C HIS A 127 -10.20 1.51 14.15
N GLY A 128 -11.11 2.46 14.29
CA GLY A 128 -11.55 3.05 15.55
C GLY A 128 -10.94 4.43 15.80
N LEU A 129 -11.69 5.25 16.53
CA LEU A 129 -11.22 6.52 17.03
C LEU A 129 -10.16 6.26 18.09
N SER A 130 -8.95 6.73 17.82
CA SER A 130 -7.83 6.65 18.74
C SER A 130 -7.03 7.94 18.70
N ALA A 131 -6.59 8.40 19.86
CA ALA A 131 -5.70 9.53 20.04
C ALA A 131 -4.57 9.14 21.01
N SER A 132 -3.66 10.07 21.29
CA SER A 132 -2.62 9.90 22.30
C SER A 132 -3.17 9.57 23.70
N GLU A 133 -4.38 10.05 24.00
CA GLU A 133 -5.08 9.95 25.27
C GLU A 133 -5.78 8.61 25.46
N GLY A 134 -5.99 7.85 24.39
CA GLY A 134 -6.65 6.54 24.45
C GLY A 134 -7.30 6.12 23.15
N ARG A 135 -7.89 4.92 23.19
CA ARG A 135 -8.81 4.43 22.18
C ARG A 135 -10.22 4.61 22.69
N MET A 136 -11.10 5.12 21.84
CA MET A 136 -12.45 5.52 22.23
C MET A 136 -13.53 4.66 21.59
N THR A 137 -13.31 4.14 20.37
CA THR A 137 -14.34 3.39 19.67
C THR A 137 -13.85 2.12 18.96
N ILE A 138 -14.76 1.16 18.81
CA ILE A 138 -14.61 -0.05 17.99
C ILE A 138 -15.75 -0.11 16.96
N PRO A 139 -15.47 0.23 15.68
CA PRO A 139 -16.44 0.10 14.60
C PRO A 139 -16.78 -1.37 14.32
N LEU A 140 -18.08 -1.68 14.26
CA LEU A 140 -18.57 -3.07 14.08
C LEU A 140 -18.86 -3.40 12.61
N GLU A 141 -19.06 -2.40 11.76
CA GLU A 141 -19.49 -2.55 10.37
C GLU A 141 -18.53 -1.86 9.38
N SER A 142 -18.58 -2.26 8.11
CA SER A 142 -17.84 -1.61 7.03
C SER A 142 -18.52 -0.30 6.65
N GLY A 143 -17.76 0.67 6.14
CA GLY A 143 -18.32 1.92 5.60
C GLY A 143 -18.84 2.91 6.64
N THR A 144 -18.73 2.61 7.94
CA THR A 144 -19.02 3.54 9.02
C THR A 144 -17.84 3.72 9.98
N SER A 145 -17.65 4.95 10.48
CA SER A 145 -16.72 5.26 11.55
C SER A 145 -17.33 5.13 12.95
N THR A 146 -18.65 4.86 13.04
CA THR A 146 -19.35 4.70 14.30
C THR A 146 -19.06 3.34 14.92
N GLY A 147 -18.90 3.29 16.23
CA GLY A 147 -18.60 2.07 16.96
C GLY A 147 -19.03 2.15 18.41
N VAL A 148 -19.01 1.01 19.08
CA VAL A 148 -19.19 0.95 20.54
C VAL A 148 -18.01 1.63 21.22
N LEU A 149 -18.23 2.18 22.42
CA LEU A 149 -17.15 2.69 23.25
C LEU A 149 -16.25 1.52 23.68
N ASP A 150 -14.94 1.74 23.61
CA ASP A 150 -13.90 0.80 24.09
C ASP A 150 -13.66 1.01 25.60
#